data_AF-G6YFQ0-F1
#
_entry.id   AF-G6YFQ0-F1
#
_cell.length_a   1.000
_cell.length_b   1.000
_cell.length_c   1.000
_cell.angle_alpha   90.00
_cell.angle_beta   90.00
_cell.angle_gamma   90.00
#
_symmetry.space_group_name_H-M   'P 1'
#
loop_
_entity.id
_entity.type
_entity.pdbx_description
1 polymer ?
#
loop_
_entity_poly.entity_id
_entity_poly.type
_entity_poly.pdbx_seq_one_letter_code
_entity_poly.pdbx_strand_id
1 'polypeptide(L)'
;MRIEDDIARVEQYIRELEQRIEHQQEVIAQAEASGLSTDRARVFLLFLKQTLGMSRDHLARLLTDEVLASRSPDGGTDLGQ
;
A
#
# COMPACT_ATOMS: atom_id res chain seq x y z
N MET A 1 -4.49 -17.68 5.69
CA MET A 1 -3.80 -16.81 4.72
C MET A 1 -2.39 -16.60 5.25
N ARG A 2 -1.34 -16.77 4.44
CA ARG A 2 0.04 -16.58 4.90
C ARG A 2 0.39 -15.10 4.87
N ILE A 3 1.30 -14.68 5.75
CA ILE A 3 1.78 -13.29 5.80
C ILE A 3 2.41 -12.85 4.46
N GLU A 4 3.06 -13.78 3.76
CA GLU A 4 3.58 -13.63 2.40
C GLU A 4 2.47 -13.26 1.40
N ASP A 5 1.30 -13.92 1.49
CA ASP A 5 0.14 -13.65 0.62
C ASP A 5 -0.45 -12.26 0.90
N ASP A 6 -0.49 -11.86 2.17
CA ASP A 6 -0.98 -10.56 2.61
C ASP A 6 -0.04 -9.44 2.13
N ILE A 7 1.28 -9.64 2.24
CA ILE A 7 2.30 -8.72 1.74
C ILE A 7 2.16 -8.54 0.22
N ALA A 8 2.14 -9.64 -0.54
CA ALA A 8 2.02 -9.58 -2.00
C ALA A 8 0.74 -8.86 -2.45
N ARG A 9 -0.37 -9.06 -1.72
CA ARG A 9 -1.64 -8.36 -1.96
C ARG A 9 -1.52 -6.86 -1.71
N VAL A 10 -0.91 -6.44 -0.61
CA VAL A 10 -0.74 -5.02 -0.27
C VAL A 10 0.21 -4.34 -1.27
N GLU A 11 1.29 -4.99 -1.67
CA GLU A 11 2.19 -4.49 -2.72
C GLU A 11 1.48 -4.30 -4.06
N GLN A 12 0.64 -5.26 -4.45
CA GLN A 12 -0.16 -5.14 -5.67
C GLN A 12 -1.13 -3.96 -5.59
N TYR A 13 -1.80 -3.79 -4.45
CA TYR A 13 -2.70 -2.67 -4.22
C TYR A 13 -1.98 -1.31 -4.26
N ILE A 14 -0.75 -1.24 -3.73
CA ILE A 14 0.11 -0.04 -3.82
C ILE A 14 0.39 0.31 -5.27
N ARG A 15 0.79 -0.67 -6.11
CA ARG A 15 1.05 -0.45 -7.54
C ARG A 15 -0.19 0.06 -8.28
N GLU A 16 -1.36 -0.49 -7.96
CA GLU A 16 -2.63 -0.03 -8.53
C GLU A 16 -2.99 1.40 -8.11
N LEU A 17 -2.74 1.77 -6.86
CA LEU A 17 -2.93 3.15 -6.39
C LEU A 17 -1.98 4.13 -7.09
N GLU A 18 -0.72 3.74 -7.29
CA GLU A 18 0.27 4.56 -8.01
C GLU A 18 -0.18 4.82 -9.45
N GLN A 19 -0.60 3.78 -10.19
CA GLN A 19 -1.15 3.94 -11.55
C GLN A 19 -2.39 4.84 -11.58
N ARG A 20 -3.27 4.71 -10.59
CA ARG A 20 -4.47 5.56 -10.49
C ARG A 20 -4.14 7.00 -10.16
N ILE A 21 -3.10 7.26 -9.38
CA ILE A 21 -2.59 8.60 -9.09
C ILE A 21 -2.07 9.25 -10.36
N GLU A 22 -1.24 8.54 -11.12
CA GLU A 22 -0.71 9.02 -12.40
C GLU A 22 -1.84 9.38 -13.36
N HIS A 23 -2.79 8.46 -13.57
CA HIS A 23 -3.94 8.72 -14.41
C HIS A 23 -4.79 9.92 -13.93
N GLN A 24 -5.00 10.06 -12.62
CA GLN A 24 -5.75 11.19 -12.07
C GLN A 24 -5.03 12.52 -12.30
N GLN A 25 -3.70 12.53 -12.30
CA GLN A 25 -2.91 13.72 -12.64
C GLN A 25 -3.07 14.09 -14.12
N GLU A 26 -3.09 13.11 -15.03
CA GLU A 26 -3.36 13.33 -16.46
C GLU A 26 -4.75 13.93 -16.68
N VAL A 27 -5.78 13.39 -16.00
CA VAL A 27 -7.16 13.91 -16.06
C VAL A 27 -7.22 15.37 -15.59
N ILE A 28 -6.53 15.71 -14.51
CA ILE A 28 -6.45 17.10 -14.01
C ILE A 28 -5.78 18.00 -15.06
N ALA A 29 -4.64 17.57 -15.60
CA ALA A 29 -3.92 18.35 -16.60
C ALA A 29 -4.76 18.60 -17.87
N GLN A 30 -5.47 17.60 -18.35
CA GLN A 30 -6.35 17.72 -19.51
C GLN A 30 -7.55 18.65 -19.25
N ALA A 31 -8.16 18.53 -18.07
CA ALA A 31 -9.27 19.39 -17.67
C ALA A 31 -8.83 20.86 -17.55
N GLU A 32 -7.65 21.12 -16.96
CA GLU A 32 -7.07 22.46 -16.86
C GLU A 32 -6.76 23.05 -18.23
N ALA A 33 -6.15 22.29 -19.14
CA ALA A 33 -5.89 22.72 -20.50
C ALA A 33 -7.19 23.07 -21.27
N SER A 34 -8.31 22.45 -20.88
CA SER A 34 -9.63 22.67 -21.47
C SER A 34 -10.45 23.75 -20.76
N GLY A 35 -9.90 24.40 -19.72
CA GLY A 35 -10.61 25.41 -18.93
C GLY A 35 -11.74 24.85 -18.05
N LEU A 36 -11.74 23.54 -17.76
CA LEU A 36 -12.71 22.88 -16.91
C LEU A 36 -12.29 22.96 -15.43
N SER A 37 -13.26 22.96 -14.51
CA SER A 37 -12.97 22.89 -13.06
C SER A 37 -12.32 21.56 -12.69
N THR A 38 -11.29 21.62 -11.84
CA THR A 38 -10.57 20.46 -11.33
C THR A 38 -10.71 20.25 -9.83
N ASP A 39 -11.58 21.00 -9.15
CA ASP A 39 -11.69 20.98 -7.68
C ASP A 39 -11.97 19.58 -7.15
N ARG A 40 -12.97 18.90 -7.72
CA ARG A 40 -13.33 17.52 -7.34
C ARG A 40 -12.22 16.52 -7.67
N ALA A 41 -11.58 16.69 -8.83
CA ALA A 41 -10.49 15.83 -9.28
C ALA A 41 -9.27 15.94 -8.35
N ARG A 42 -8.95 17.15 -7.88
CA ARG A 42 -7.87 17.43 -6.92
C ARG A 42 -8.17 16.87 -5.54
N VAL A 43 -9.41 16.95 -5.06
CA VAL A 43 -9.83 16.30 -3.80
C VAL A 43 -9.68 14.79 -3.91
N PHE A 44 -10.09 14.19 -5.02
CA PHE A 44 -9.93 12.75 -5.22
C PHE A 44 -8.45 12.32 -5.30
N LEU A 45 -7.60 13.12 -5.97
CA LEU A 45 -6.16 12.89 -5.99
C LEU A 45 -5.56 12.92 -4.57
N LEU A 46 -5.99 13.86 -3.72
CA LEU A 46 -5.55 13.93 -2.32
C LEU A 46 -5.94 12.65 -1.57
N PHE A 47 -7.17 12.18 -1.73
CA PHE A 47 -7.64 10.93 -1.15
C PHE A 47 -6.77 9.74 -1.58
N LEU A 48 -6.48 9.59 -2.88
CA LEU A 48 -5.62 8.52 -3.37
C LEU A 48 -4.22 8.54 -2.74
N LYS A 49 -3.62 9.73 -2.59
CA LYS A 49 -2.30 9.90 -1.95
C LYS A 49 -2.33 9.51 -0.47
N GLN A 50 -3.40 9.86 0.25
CA GLN A 50 -3.57 9.46 1.65
C GLN A 50 -3.72 7.94 1.78
N THR A 51 -4.54 7.32 0.93
CA THR A 51 -4.71 5.86 0.89
C THR A 51 -3.39 5.15 0.56
N LEU A 52 -2.60 5.68 -0.36
CA LEU A 52 -1.27 5.15 -0.67
C LEU A 52 -0.34 5.21 0.55
N GLY A 53 -0.33 6.33 1.28
CA GLY A 53 0.43 6.47 2.53
C GLY A 53 0.04 5.40 3.56
N MET A 54 -1.26 5.25 3.82
CA MET A 54 -1.77 4.23 4.75
C MET A 54 -1.42 2.80 4.31
N SER A 55 -1.45 2.53 3.00
CA SER A 55 -1.11 1.20 2.45
C SER A 55 0.39 0.89 2.64
N ARG A 56 1.26 1.89 2.47
CA ARG A 56 2.70 1.75 2.72
C ARG A 56 3.00 1.55 4.21
N ASP A 57 2.31 2.28 5.09
CA ASP A 57 2.42 2.07 6.54
C ASP A 57 1.97 0.67 6.95
N HIS A 58 0.90 0.16 6.32
CA HIS A 58 0.43 -1.19 6.56
C HIS A 58 1.46 -2.24 6.09
N LEU A 59 2.03 -2.07 4.89
CA LEU A 59 3.08 -2.94 4.36
C LEU A 59 4.30 -2.98 5.29
N ALA A 60 4.74 -1.83 5.80
CA ALA A 60 5.87 -1.75 6.73
C ALA A 60 5.63 -2.56 8.01
N ARG A 61 4.39 -2.59 8.51
CA ARG A 61 4.01 -3.42 9.67
C ARG A 61 4.06 -4.90 9.33
N LEU A 62 3.48 -5.31 8.20
CA LEU A 62 3.52 -6.71 7.76
C LEU A 62 4.95 -7.23 7.60
N LEU A 63 5.82 -6.45 6.97
CA LEU A 63 7.24 -6.80 6.84
C LEU A 63 7.94 -6.92 8.20
N THR A 64 7.59 -6.06 9.16
CA THR A 64 8.12 -6.15 10.53
C THR A 64 7.66 -7.44 11.21
N ASP A 65 6.37 -7.76 11.10
CA ASP A 65 5.78 -8.96 11.68
C ASP A 65 6.38 -10.25 11.08
N GLU A 66 6.63 -10.27 9.76
CA GLU A 66 7.27 -11.41 9.09
C GLU A 66 8.72 -11.62 9.55
N VAL A 67 9.48 -10.54 9.72
CA VAL A 67 10.85 -10.61 10.25
C VAL A 67 10.86 -11.11 11.69
N LEU A 68 9.91 -10.68 12.51
CA LEU A 68 9.78 -11.15 13.89
C LEU A 68 9.37 -12.64 13.95
N ALA A 69 8.40 -13.05 13.13
CA ALA A 69 7.98 -14.45 13.04
C ALA A 69 9.12 -15.36 12.57
N SER A 70 9.92 -14.91 11.61
CA SER A 70 11.07 -15.65 11.09
C SER A 70 12.25 -15.74 12.07
N ARG A 71 12.27 -14.89 13.11
CA ARG A 71 13.34 -14.84 14.13
C ARG A 71 13.05 -15.64 15.38
N SER A 72 11.84 -16.13 15.59
CA SER A 72 11.53 -17.06 16.68
C SER A 72 12.11 -18.43 16.33
N PRO A 73 13.21 -18.86 16.97
CA PRO A 73 13.64 -20.24 16.84
C PRO A 73 12.63 -21.08 17.62
N ASP A 74 12.31 -22.27 17.10
CA ASP A 74 11.57 -23.28 17.84
C ASP A 74 12.09 -23.37 19.28
N GLY A 75 11.28 -22.91 20.24
CA GLY A 75 11.47 -23.12 21.67
C GLY A 75 11.16 -24.56 22.07
N GLY A 76 11.49 -25.51 21.20
CA GLY A 76 11.43 -26.94 21.44
C GLY A 76 12.74 -27.41 22.07
N THR A 77 12.97 -27.03 23.32
CA THR A 77 13.82 -27.87 24.18
C THR A 77 12.92 -28.99 24.70
N ASP A 78 12.84 -30.05 23.91
CA ASP A 78 12.61 -31.40 24.41
C ASP A 78 13.73 -31.69 25.43
N LEU A 79 13.42 -31.56 26.72
CA LEU A 79 14.19 -32.20 27.78
C LEU A 79 13.47 -33.50 28.13
N GLY A 80 13.61 -34.47 27.23
CA GLY A 80 13.45 -35.87 27.55
C GLY A 80 14.57 -36.34 28.48
N GLN A 81 14.12 -37.02 29.54
CA GLN A 81 14.83 -37.87 30.51
C GLN A 81 15.50 -37.18 31.72
#